data_AF-A0A968FD46-F1
#
_entry.id   AF-A0A968FD46-F1
#
_cell.length_a   1.000
_cell.length_b   1.000
_cell.length_c   1.000
_cell.angle_alpha   90.00
_cell.angle_beta   90.00
_cell.angle_gamma   90.00
#
_symmetry.space_group_name_H-M   'P 1'
#
loop_
_entity.id
_entity.type
_entity.pdbx_description
1 polymer ?
#
loop_
_entity_poly.entity_id
_entity_poly.type
_entity_poly.pdbx_seq_one_letter_code
_entity_poly.pdbx_strand_id
1 'polypeptide(L)'
;MPDGEIFPERDFDFDTLAIRLRELAFLNKGVRITLQDERPDQEKKSKFQYEGGIKEFVKYLRGNRKPLHGEIIYLEAKRPECEIELALQYNEGFREDT
;
A
#
# COMPACT_ATOMS: atom_id res chain seq x y z
N MET A 1 -21.38 -0.99 13.68
CA MET A 1 -21.69 -1.50 12.32
C MET A 1 -22.22 -0.35 11.49
N PRO A 2 -21.98 -0.34 10.16
CA PRO A 2 -22.67 0.57 9.25
C PRO A 2 -24.19 0.46 9.38
N ASP A 3 -24.89 1.56 9.07
CA ASP A 3 -26.35 1.63 9.13
C ASP A 3 -27.00 0.65 8.15
N GLY A 4 -27.92 -0.17 8.63
CA GLY A 4 -28.61 -1.20 7.84
C GLY A 4 -29.68 -0.67 6.89
N GLU A 5 -30.17 0.56 7.10
CA GLU A 5 -31.12 1.20 6.17
C GLU A 5 -30.41 1.77 4.94
N ILE A 6 -29.12 2.12 5.10
CA ILE A 6 -28.30 2.71 4.06
C ILE A 6 -27.45 1.65 3.35
N PHE A 7 -26.85 0.73 4.12
CA PHE A 7 -25.92 -0.28 3.62
C PHE A 7 -26.54 -1.68 3.67
N PRO A 8 -27.02 -2.21 2.53
CA PRO A 8 -27.60 -3.56 2.48
C PRO A 8 -26.55 -4.65 2.73
N GLU A 9 -25.30 -4.43 2.29
CA GLU A 9 -24.16 -5.30 2.53
C GLU A 9 -23.23 -4.65 3.57
N ARG A 10 -22.96 -5.38 4.66
CA ARG A 10 -22.20 -4.89 5.83
C ARG A 10 -21.03 -5.79 6.19
N ASP A 11 -20.79 -6.82 5.39
CA ASP A 11 -19.63 -7.69 5.50
C ASP A 11 -18.44 -7.01 4.83
N PHE A 12 -17.42 -6.73 5.64
CA PHE A 12 -16.18 -6.14 5.13
C PHE A 12 -15.28 -7.24 4.57
N ASP A 13 -14.76 -6.99 3.37
CA ASP A 13 -13.73 -7.82 2.76
C ASP A 13 -12.36 -7.48 3.38
N PHE A 14 -11.77 -8.46 4.08
CA PHE A 14 -10.50 -8.27 4.77
C PHE A 14 -9.38 -7.94 3.78
N ASP A 15 -9.35 -8.58 2.62
CA ASP A 15 -8.24 -8.44 1.68
C ASP A 15 -8.24 -7.05 1.01
N THR A 16 -9.43 -6.51 0.72
CA THR A 16 -9.61 -5.13 0.26
C THR A 16 -9.10 -4.13 1.29
N LEU A 17 -9.46 -4.30 2.57
CA LEU A 17 -8.94 -3.46 3.65
C LEU A 17 -7.43 -3.61 3.80
N ALA A 18 -6.92 -4.84 3.74
CA ALA A 18 -5.50 -5.14 3.87
C ALA A 18 -4.66 -4.48 2.75
N ILE A 19 -5.16 -4.45 1.51
CA ILE A 19 -4.50 -3.78 0.39
C ILE A 19 -4.40 -2.28 0.66
N ARG A 20 -5.52 -1.63 1.01
CA ARG A 20 -5.55 -0.17 1.26
C ARG A 20 -4.70 0.24 2.46
N LEU A 21 -4.76 -0.52 3.55
CA LEU A 21 -3.95 -0.24 4.74
C LEU A 21 -2.46 -0.47 4.49
N ARG A 22 -2.10 -1.43 3.64
CA ARG A 22 -0.71 -1.63 3.21
C ARG A 22 -0.20 -0.45 2.39
N GLU A 23 -0.98 0.03 1.42
CA GLU A 23 -0.66 1.24 0.64
C GLU A 23 -0.40 2.44 1.55
N LEU A 24 -1.28 2.69 2.53
CA LEU A 24 -1.12 3.79 3.49
C LEU A 24 0.16 3.66 4.34
N ALA A 25 0.52 2.45 4.74
CA ALA A 25 1.76 2.21 5.50
C ALA A 25 3.02 2.46 4.66
N PHE A 26 2.97 2.27 3.34
CA PHE A 26 4.08 2.66 2.45
C PHE A 26 4.16 4.18 2.26
N LEU A 27 3.02 4.86 2.13
CA LEU A 27 2.99 6.31 1.95
C LEU A 27 3.43 7.08 3.21
N ASN A 28 3.23 6.50 4.39
CA ASN A 28 3.59 7.12 5.67
C ASN A 28 4.73 6.34 6.33
N LYS A 29 5.98 6.71 5.98
CA LYS A 29 7.19 6.08 6.49
C LYS A 29 7.16 5.95 8.02
N GLY A 30 7.39 4.73 8.51
CA GLY A 30 7.46 4.43 9.95
C GLY A 30 6.10 4.27 10.65
N VAL A 31 4.97 4.52 9.98
CA VAL A 31 3.65 4.22 10.56
C VAL A 31 3.44 2.71 10.61
N ARG A 32 2.95 2.24 11.76
CA ARG A 32 2.56 0.85 11.97
C ARG A 32 1.05 0.73 11.96
N ILE A 33 0.51 -0.06 11.04
CA ILE A 33 -0.91 -0.38 10.94
C ILE A 33 -1.11 -1.86 11.24
N THR A 34 -2.05 -2.18 12.12
CA THR A 34 -2.46 -3.57 12.40
C THR A 34 -3.93 -3.73 12.03
N LEU A 35 -4.22 -4.64 11.12
CA LEU A 35 -5.58 -5.05 10.77
C LEU A 35 -5.84 -6.42 11.41
N GLN A 36 -6.92 -6.52 12.17
CA GLN A 36 -7.33 -7.75 12.84
C GLN A 36 -8.82 -7.99 12.55
N ASP A 37 -9.12 -9.18 12.02
CA ASP A 37 -10.47 -9.71 11.91
C ASP A 37 -10.76 -10.49 13.20
N GLU A 38 -11.84 -10.11 13.88
CA GLU A 38 -12.27 -10.73 15.14
C GLU A 38 -13.55 -11.55 14.95
N ARG A 39 -14.01 -11.73 13.70
CA ARG A 39 -15.15 -12.61 13.40
C ARG A 39 -14.75 -14.06 13.65
N PRO A 40 -15.59 -14.85 14.35
CA PRO A 40 -15.36 -16.28 14.51
C PRO A 40 -15.17 -17.00 13.17
N ASP A 41 -14.26 -17.96 13.12
CA ASP A 41 -13.92 -18.76 11.92
C ASP A 41 -13.26 -17.97 10.76
N GLN A 42 -12.97 -16.68 10.96
CA GLN A 42 -12.30 -15.80 9.99
C GLN A 42 -11.13 -15.02 10.62
N GLU A 43 -10.64 -15.45 11.79
CA GLU A 43 -9.61 -14.74 12.52
C GLU A 43 -8.34 -14.57 11.70
N LYS A 44 -8.04 -13.32 11.33
CA LYS A 44 -6.89 -12.98 10.51
C LYS A 44 -6.23 -11.73 11.05
N LYS A 45 -4.90 -11.71 11.05
CA LYS A 45 -4.13 -10.56 11.54
C LYS A 45 -3.01 -10.22 10.57
N SER A 46 -2.99 -8.98 10.12
CA SER A 46 -1.93 -8.43 9.28
C SER A 46 -1.30 -7.21 9.95
N LYS A 47 0.02 -7.08 9.81
CA LYS A 47 0.78 -5.93 10.29
C LYS A 47 1.53 -5.32 9.12
N PHE A 48 1.46 -4.01 8.99
CA PHE A 48 2.11 -3.24 7.93
C PHE A 48 2.96 -2.15 8.58
N GLN A 49 4.26 -2.15 8.32
CA GLN A 49 5.19 -1.11 8.74
C GLN A 49 6.37 -1.13 7.76
N TYR A 50 6.63 0.01 7.14
CA TYR A 50 7.66 0.14 6.11
C TYR A 50 8.46 1.41 6.36
N GLU A 51 9.79 1.28 6.38
CA GLU A 51 10.71 2.39 6.65
C GLU A 51 11.23 3.04 5.35
N GLY A 52 11.33 2.26 4.27
CA GLY A 52 11.76 2.72 2.95
C GLY A 52 10.67 3.40 2.12
N GLY A 53 9.46 3.54 2.68
CA GLY A 53 8.36 4.32 2.11
C GLY A 53 7.97 3.90 0.70
N ILE A 54 7.80 4.90 -0.19
CA ILE A 54 7.35 4.65 -1.56
C ILE A 54 8.38 3.88 -2.42
N LYS A 55 9.67 3.81 -2.03
CA LYS A 55 10.63 2.92 -2.70
C LYS A 55 10.26 1.45 -2.50
N GLU A 56 9.84 1.09 -1.29
CA GLU A 56 9.37 -0.28 -1.01
C GLU A 56 8.02 -0.53 -1.68
N PHE A 57 7.19 0.50 -1.83
CA PHE A 57 5.95 0.39 -2.60
C PHE A 57 6.20 0.03 -4.06
N VAL A 58 7.17 0.68 -4.73
CA VAL A 58 7.54 0.34 -6.11
C VAL A 58 8.06 -1.11 -6.22
N LYS A 59 8.84 -1.59 -5.23
CA LYS A 59 9.26 -3.01 -5.18
C LYS A 59 8.07 -3.94 -5.05
N TYR A 60 7.12 -3.57 -4.20
CA TYR A 60 5.89 -4.32 -3.97
C TYR A 60 5.02 -4.38 -5.24
N LEU A 61 4.78 -3.25 -5.90
CA LEU A 61 4.03 -3.15 -7.16
C LEU A 61 4.68 -3.96 -8.28
N ARG A 62 6.00 -3.87 -8.45
CA ARG A 62 6.73 -4.65 -9.44
C ARG A 62 6.56 -6.16 -9.20
N GLY A 63 6.54 -6.58 -7.93
CA GLY A 63 6.51 -7.98 -7.54
C GLY A 63 7.70 -8.73 -8.14
N ASN A 64 7.40 -9.84 -8.84
CA ASN A 64 8.39 -10.73 -9.45
C ASN A 64 8.84 -10.31 -10.86
N ARG A 65 8.34 -9.20 -11.40
CA ARG A 65 8.75 -8.74 -12.73
C ARG A 65 10.20 -8.28 -12.71
N LYS A 66 10.95 -8.65 -13.75
CA LYS A 66 12.37 -8.35 -13.84
C LYS A 66 12.59 -6.85 -14.08
N PRO A 67 13.31 -6.15 -13.19
CA PRO A 67 13.59 -4.73 -13.39
C PRO A 67 14.63 -4.52 -14.50
N LEU A 68 14.50 -3.42 -15.25
CA LEU A 68 15.45 -3.05 -16.30
C LEU A 68 16.74 -2.44 -15.74
N HIS A 69 16.67 -1.87 -14.54
CA HIS A 69 17.80 -1.29 -13.82
C HIS A 69 17.68 -1.63 -12.32
N GLY A 70 18.82 -1.82 -11.65
CA GLY A 70 18.85 -2.31 -10.26
C GLY A 70 18.26 -1.32 -9.25
N GLU A 71 18.59 -0.03 -9.40
CA GLU A 71 18.21 1.01 -8.45
C GLU A 71 16.82 1.58 -8.75
N ILE A 72 16.06 1.92 -7.71
CA ILE A 72 14.78 2.63 -7.85
C ILE A 72 15.06 4.12 -7.95
N ILE A 73 14.53 4.75 -9.00
CA ILE A 73 14.63 6.19 -9.17
C ILE A 73 13.78 6.83 -8.07
N TYR A 74 14.38 7.74 -7.30
CA TYR A 74 13.71 8.40 -6.19
C TYR A 74 14.03 9.88 -6.16
N LEU A 75 12.99 10.68 -5.99
CA LEU A 75 13.05 12.14 -5.97
C LEU A 75 12.20 12.65 -4.80
N GLU A 76 12.72 13.63 -4.09
CA GLU A 76 12.01 14.30 -3.01
C GLU A 76 12.22 15.80 -3.19
N ALA A 77 11.12 16.56 -3.15
CA ALA A 77 11.15 18.00 -3.28
C ALA A 77 10.19 18.63 -2.28
N LYS A 78 10.68 19.62 -1.54
CA LYS A 78 9.90 20.33 -0.53
C LYS A 78 9.92 21.83 -0.80
N ARG A 79 8.74 22.43 -0.82
CA ARG A 79 8.49 23.87 -0.87
C ARG A 79 7.57 24.26 0.28
N PRO A 80 7.50 25.55 0.66
CA PRO A 80 6.62 26.00 1.75
C PRO A 80 5.15 25.57 1.59
N GLU A 81 4.66 25.52 0.35
CA GLU A 81 3.28 25.19 0.00
C GLU A 81 3.01 23.70 -0.24
N CYS A 82 4.04 22.89 -0.48
CA CYS A 82 3.88 21.50 -0.93
C CYS A 82 5.14 20.65 -0.75
N GLU A 83 4.94 19.37 -0.48
CA GLU A 83 5.97 18.34 -0.43
C GLU A 83 5.61 17.23 -1.42
N ILE A 84 6.56 16.86 -2.27
CA ILE A 84 6.40 15.85 -3.32
C ILE A 84 7.47 14.77 -3.12
N GLU A 85 7.03 13.52 -3.13
CA GLU A 85 7.87 12.34 -3.11
C GLU A 85 7.53 11.47 -4.34
N LEU A 86 8.53 11.04 -5.11
CA LEU A 86 8.35 10.22 -6.30
C LEU A 86 9.31 9.04 -6.29
N ALA A 87 8.79 7.86 -6.60
CA ALA A 87 9.59 6.65 -6.85
C ALA A 87 9.12 5.95 -8.12
N LEU A 88 10.07 5.49 -8.95
CA LEU A 88 9.80 4.83 -10.23
C LEU A 88 10.84 3.74 -10.51
N GLN A 89 10.40 2.63 -11.12
CA GLN A 89 11.29 1.62 -11.67
C GLN A 89 10.69 0.99 -12.92
N TYR A 90 11.48 0.94 -14.00
CA TYR A 90 11.11 0.24 -15.22
C TYR A 90 11.30 -1.27 -15.07
N ASN A 91 10.43 -2.05 -15.72
CA ASN A 91 10.51 -3.50 -15.82
C ASN A 91 10.32 -3.96 -17.28
N GLU A 92 10.61 -5.23 -17.57
CA GLU A 92 10.53 -5.79 -18.94
C GLU A 92 9.09 -5.92 -19.48
N GLY A 93 8.06 -5.64 -18.67
CA GLY A 93 6.66 -5.69 -19.08
C GLY A 93 6.18 -4.44 -19.82
N PHE A 94 5.06 -4.56 -20.54
CA PHE A 94 4.42 -3.46 -21.29
C PHE A 94 3.28 -2.77 -20.53
N ARG A 95 3.03 -3.17 -19.29
CA ARG A 95 1.94 -2.67 -18.45
C ARG A 95 2.46 -1.65 -17.44
N GLU A 96 1.76 -0.53 -17.34
CA GLU A 96 1.92 0.45 -16.27
C GLU A 96 1.14 0.00 -15.02
N ASP A 97 1.77 0.11 -13.85
CA ASP A 97 1.09 -0.07 -12.56
C ASP A 97 1.39 1.14 -11.69
N THR A 98 0.31 1.79 -11.29
CA THR A 98 0.27 3.01 -10.49
C THR A 98 -0.54 2.74 -9.23
#